data_AF-A0A7L2JD88-F1
#
_entry.id   AF-A0A7L2JD88-F1
#
_cell.length_a   1.000
_cell.length_b   1.000
_cell.length_c   1.000
_cell.angle_alpha   90.00
_cell.angle_beta   90.00
_cell.angle_gamma   90.00
#
_symmetry.space_group_name_H-M   'P 1'
#
loop_
_entity.id
_entity.type
_entity.pdbx_description
1 polymer ?
#
loop_
_entity_poly.entity_id
_entity_poly.type
_entity_poly.pdbx_seq_one_letter_code
_entity_poly.pdbx_strand_id
1 'polypeptide(L)' 'VTSRALPLRATPSDNSAPYRCEAGPARSAPVRLRVLFPAQSVSISVSPREPRPGHALSLTCRAGPAHPGPELTWIRPG' A
#
# COMPACT_ATOMS: atom_id res chain seq x y z
N VAL A 1 -32.13 3.36 23.59
CA VAL A 1 -31.31 3.31 22.35
C VAL A 1 -30.60 1.97 22.33
N THR A 2 -30.72 1.20 21.25
CA THR A 2 -30.02 -0.08 21.06
C THR A 2 -28.73 0.18 20.28
N SER A 3 -27.59 -0.32 20.77
CA SER A 3 -26.28 -0.16 20.12
C SER A 3 -25.72 -1.52 19.71
N ARG A 4 -24.97 -1.56 18.61
CA ARG A 4 -24.21 -2.73 18.17
C ARG A 4 -22.83 -2.28 17.68
N ALA A 5 -21.82 -3.10 17.96
CA ALA A 5 -20.45 -2.90 17.51
C ALA A 5 -20.05 -3.99 16.52
N LEU A 6 -19.29 -3.61 15.50
CA LEU A 6 -18.64 -4.53 14.55
C LEU A 6 -17.16 -4.66 14.93
N PRO A 7 -16.71 -5.78 15.51
CA PRO A 7 -15.29 -6.01 15.73
C PRO A 7 -14.61 -6.30 14.39
N LEU A 8 -13.62 -5.48 14.01
CA LEU A 8 -12.84 -5.67 12.79
C LEU A 8 -11.34 -5.78 13.10
N ARG A 9 -10.65 -6.63 12.35
CA ARG A 9 -9.19 -6.64 12.26
C ARG A 9 -8.82 -6.05 10.91
N ALA A 10 -8.37 -4.80 10.91
CA ALA A 10 -8.02 -4.12 9.67
C ALA A 10 -6.87 -4.82 8.95
N THR A 11 -7.01 -4.95 7.64
CA THR A 11 -6.03 -5.49 6.70
C THR A 11 -5.71 -4.43 5.64
N PRO A 12 -4.62 -4.57 4.87
CA PRO A 12 -4.28 -3.61 3.81
C PRO A 12 -5.39 -3.36 2.79
N SER A 13 -6.21 -4.37 2.50
CA SER A 13 -7.35 -4.25 1.57
C SER A 13 -8.50 -3.39 2.12
N ASP A 14 -8.54 -3.15 3.43
CA ASP A 14 -9.54 -2.29 4.05
C ASP A 14 -9.18 -0.80 3.94
N ASN A 15 -7.97 -0.47 3.45
CA ASN A 15 -7.59 0.91 3.22
C ASN A 15 -8.52 1.56 2.18
N SER A 16 -9.13 2.68 2.54
CA SER A 16 -10.16 3.39 1.75
C SER A 16 -11.46 2.62 1.50
N ALA A 17 -11.64 1.44 2.11
CA ALA A 17 -12.88 0.69 2.03
C ALA A 17 -14.02 1.45 2.75
N PRO A 18 -15.21 1.58 2.11
CA PRO A 18 -16.35 2.28 2.70
C PRO A 18 -17.14 1.38 3.65
N TYR A 19 -17.41 1.88 4.86
CA TYR A 19 -18.28 1.26 5.85
C TYR A 19 -19.47 2.17 6.14
N ARG A 20 -20.65 1.58 6.36
CA ARG A 20 -21.86 2.32 6.77
C ARG A 20 -22.69 1.50 7.74
N CYS A 21 -23.48 2.19 8.56
CA CYS A 21 -24.45 1.57 9.45
C CYS A 21 -25.84 1.57 8.78
N GLU A 22 -26.57 0.47 8.90
CA GLU A 22 -27.94 0.33 8.39
C GLU A 22 -28.87 -0.12 9.52
N ALA A 23 -30.04 0.53 9.62
CA ALA A 23 -31.08 0.22 10.60
C ALA A 23 -32.45 0.29 9.91
N GLY A 24 -32.95 -0.85 9.43
CA GLY A 24 -34.14 -0.90 8.59
C GLY A 24 -33.93 -0.10 7.29
N PRO A 25 -34.80 0.86 6.94
CA PRO A 25 -34.63 1.69 5.75
C PRO A 25 -33.57 2.79 5.90
N ALA A 26 -33.10 3.08 7.13
CA ALA A 26 -32.14 4.14 7.40
C ALA A 26 -30.70 3.69 7.11
N ARG A 27 -29.91 4.55 6.46
CA ARG A 27 -28.49 4.33 6.15
C ARG A 27 -27.66 5.54 6.57
N SER A 28 -26.52 5.30 7.21
CA SER A 28 -25.57 6.37 7.52
C SER A 28 -24.80 6.81 6.27
N ALA A 29 -24.16 7.98 6.35
CA ALA A 29 -23.10 8.32 5.42
C ALA A 29 -21.96 7.27 5.51
N PRO A 30 -21.29 6.95 4.38
CA PRO A 30 -20.16 6.04 4.39
C PRO A 30 -18.94 6.70 5.04
N VAL A 31 -18.19 5.92 5.82
CA VAL A 31 -16.90 6.27 6.38
C VAL A 31 -15.83 5.43 5.71
N ARG A 32 -14.68 6.03 5.37
CA ARG A 32 -13.54 5.31 4.79
C ARG A 32 -12.45 5.12 5.83
N LEU A 33 -11.94 3.90 5.94
CA LEU A 33 -10.82 3.63 6.84
C LEU A 33 -9.50 4.12 6.23
N ARG A 34 -8.62 4.63 7.08
CA ARG A 34 -7.23 4.91 6.73
C ARG A 34 -6.36 3.87 7.41
N VAL A 35 -5.96 2.84 6.66
CA VAL A 35 -5.17 1.73 7.20
C VAL A 35 -3.73 1.93 6.81
N LEU A 36 -2.85 1.98 7.82
CA LEU A 36 -1.41 2.12 7.62
C LEU A 36 -0.78 0.73 7.50
N PHE A 37 0.03 0.54 6.47
CA PHE A 37 0.74 -0.72 6.25
C PHE A 37 2.03 -0.50 5.45
N PRO A 38 3.09 -1.27 5.75
CA PRO A 38 4.37 -1.16 5.04
C PRO A 38 4.26 -1.71 3.61
N ALA A 39 5.27 -1.39 2.79
CA ALA A 39 5.41 -1.99 1.47
C ALA A 39 5.51 -3.52 1.58
N GLN A 40 4.61 -4.24 0.91
CA GLN A 40 4.58 -5.70 0.99
C GLN A 40 5.75 -6.39 0.30
N SER A 41 6.44 -5.68 -0.60
CA SER A 41 7.59 -6.18 -1.34
C SER A 41 8.48 -5.03 -1.81
N VAL A 42 9.76 -5.33 -2.04
CA VAL A 42 10.73 -4.41 -2.65
C VAL A 42 11.54 -5.22 -3.66
N SER A 43 11.76 -4.67 -4.85
CA SER A 43 12.50 -5.33 -5.93
C SER A 43 13.34 -4.34 -6.71
N ILE A 44 14.48 -4.82 -7.19
CA ILE A 44 15.37 -4.09 -8.08
C ILE A 44 15.50 -4.88 -9.37
N SER A 45 15.31 -4.21 -10.51
CA SER A 45 15.57 -4.78 -11.84
C SER A 45 16.62 -3.98 -12.58
N VAL A 46 17.44 -4.66 -13.37
CA VAL A 46 18.52 -4.08 -14.17
C VAL A 46 18.30 -4.30 -15.67
N SER A 47 18.64 -3.31 -16.48
CA SER A 47 18.62 -3.40 -17.94
C SER A 47 19.81 -2.64 -18.57
N PRO A 48 20.62 -3.27 -19.44
CA PRO A 48 20.63 -4.70 -19.78
C PRO A 48 21.16 -5.56 -18.63
N ARG A 49 20.81 -6.86 -18.62
CA ARG A 49 21.26 -7.81 -17.59
C ARG A 49 22.77 -8.09 -17.64
N GLU A 50 23.35 -8.00 -18.84
CA GLU A 50 24.78 -8.20 -19.09
C GLU A 50 25.38 -6.92 -19.69
N PRO A 51 25.60 -5.88 -18.87
CA PRO A 51 26.21 -4.65 -19.34
C PRO A 51 27.68 -4.92 -19.70
N ARG A 52 28.09 -4.41 -20.87
CA ARG A 52 29.49 -4.44 -21.27
C ARG A 52 30.26 -3.32 -20.53
N PRO A 53 31.57 -3.48 -20.29
CA PRO A 53 32.39 -2.39 -19.78
C PRO A 53 32.19 -1.11 -20.59
N GLY A 54 32.07 0.03 -19.90
CA GLY A 54 31.84 1.34 -20.51
C GLY A 54 30.41 1.60 -20.98
N HIS A 55 29.48 0.64 -20.88
CA HIS A 55 28.08 0.86 -21.23
C HIS A 55 27.24 1.29 -20.03
N ALA A 56 26.28 2.18 -20.26
CA ALA A 56 25.31 2.59 -19.25
C ALA A 56 24.32 1.45 -18.96
N LEU A 57 23.92 1.32 -17.69
CA LEU A 57 22.87 0.42 -17.24
C LEU A 57 21.79 1.21 -16.50
N SER A 58 20.55 0.74 -16.59
CA SER A 58 19.41 1.30 -15.87
C SER A 58 19.02 0.38 -14.72
N LEU A 59 19.01 0.93 -13.50
CA LEU A 59 18.48 0.28 -12.31
C LEU A 59 17.08 0.83 -12.02
N THR A 60 16.12 -0.05 -11.82
CA THR A 60 14.75 0.32 -11.44
C THR A 60 14.43 -0.30 -10.10
N CYS A 61 14.14 0.53 -9.10
CA CYS A 61 13.64 0.09 -7.80
C CYS A 61 12.12 0.22 -7.78
N ARG A 62 11.42 -0.81 -7.31
CA ARG A 62 9.96 -0.84 -7.18
C ARG A 62 9.58 -1.37 -5.80
N ALA A 63 8.64 -0.70 -5.16
CA ALA A 63 7.96 -1.20 -3.97
C ALA A 63 6.55 -1.68 -4.32
N GLY A 64 6.10 -2.72 -3.63
CA GLY A 64 4.72 -3.19 -3.65
C GLY A 64 3.76 -2.22 -2.96
N PRO A 65 2.48 -2.60 -2.84
CA PRO A 65 1.47 -1.77 -2.18
C PRO A 65 1.88 -1.38 -0.76
N ALA A 66 1.72 -0.10 -0.42
CA ALA A 66 1.93 0.47 0.91
C ALA A 66 0.98 1.64 1.15
N HIS A 67 0.72 1.99 2.41
CA HIS A 67 0.05 3.24 2.74
C HIS A 67 0.62 3.89 4.02
N PRO A 68 1.11 5.15 3.96
CA PRO A 68 1.34 5.94 2.74
C PRO A 68 2.37 5.28 1.80
N GLY A 69 2.47 5.78 0.57
CA GLY A 69 3.46 5.29 -0.39
C GLY A 69 4.88 5.43 0.17
N PRO A 70 5.77 4.45 -0.09
CA PRO A 70 7.11 4.49 0.48
C PRO A 70 8.01 5.45 -0.31
N GLU A 71 8.91 6.12 0.39
CA GLU A 71 10.02 6.85 -0.23
C GLU A 71 11.11 5.86 -0.63
N LEU A 72 11.59 5.94 -1.87
CA LEU A 72 12.63 5.05 -2.41
C LEU A 72 13.92 5.83 -2.67
N THR A 73 15.01 5.42 -2.03
CA THR A 73 16.32 6.05 -2.17
C THR A 73 17.37 5.04 -2.61
N TRP A 74 18.26 5.44 -3.51
CA TRP A 74 19.43 4.65 -3.90
C TRP A 74 20.58 4.89 -2.93
N ILE A 75 21.18 3.81 -2.45
CA ILE A 75 22.40 3.84 -1.63
C ILE A 75 23.40 2.88 -2.28
N ARG A 76 24.60 3.38 -2.57
CA ARG A 76 25.73 2.57 -3.04
C ARG A 76 26.74 2.48 -1.91
N PRO A 77 26.95 1.31 -1.29
CA PRO A 77 28.07 1.10 -0.36
C PRO A 77 29.37 1.41 -1.10
N GLY A 78 30.24 2.19 -0.46
CA GLY A 78 31.59 2.48 -0.95
C GLY A 78 32.49 1.27 -0.95
#